data_AF-A0A951JWN1-F1
#
_entry.id   AF-A0A951JWN1-F1
#
_cell.length_a   1.000
_cell.length_b   1.000
_cell.length_c   1.000
_cell.angle_alpha   90.00
_cell.angle_beta   90.00
_cell.angle_gamma   90.00
#
_symmetry.space_group_name_H-M   'P 1'
#
loop_
_entity.id
_entity.type
_entity.pdbx_description
1 polymer ?
#
loop_
_entity_poly.entity_id
_entity_poly.type
_entity_poly.pdbx_seq_one_letter_code
_entity_poly.pdbx_strand_id
1 'polypeptide(L)'
;LERTRPILPLRRGLPERQTHDYRRHGTTTLFAALEVATGKVIDACYPRHTNAEFLKFLRQVAKAYPRRQLHVIVDNYSAHKHQDVHQWLDKNPRIHLHFTPTYSSWMNLVEVFFAINTRQAIRPGSFRSVKDVTAAIRRFIDTWNDRCQPFAWTKTADEILDKANRQNTSVTDH
;
A
#
# COMPACT_ATOMS: atom_id res chain seq x y z
N LEU A 1 8.20 4.90 -15.05
CA LEU A 1 8.36 4.14 -16.31
C LEU A 1 8.05 5.10 -17.43
N GLU A 2 9.01 5.40 -18.30
CA GLU A 2 8.76 6.19 -19.51
C GLU A 2 8.42 5.23 -20.65
N ARG A 3 7.29 5.47 -21.31
CA ARG A 3 6.89 4.70 -22.50
C ARG A 3 7.59 5.24 -23.73
N THR A 4 8.06 4.33 -24.58
CA THR A 4 8.76 4.65 -25.82
C THR A 4 7.81 5.14 -26.94
N ARG A 5 6.49 4.88 -26.82
CA ARG A 5 5.45 5.41 -27.72
C ARG A 5 4.33 6.10 -26.92
N PRO A 6 3.68 7.15 -27.46
CA PRO A 6 2.59 7.84 -26.79
C PRO A 6 1.38 6.93 -26.61
N ILE A 7 0.68 7.07 -25.48
CA ILE A 7 -0.58 6.38 -25.23
C ILE A 7 -1.64 7.01 -26.13
N LEU A 8 -2.24 6.21 -27.00
CA LEU A 8 -3.32 6.68 -27.86
C LEU A 8 -4.63 6.69 -27.06
N PRO A 9 -5.42 7.77 -27.15
CA PRO A 9 -6.68 7.87 -26.43
C PRO A 9 -7.65 6.78 -26.89
N LEU A 10 -8.54 6.37 -25.98
CA LEU A 10 -9.69 5.54 -26.31
C LEU A 10 -10.49 6.16 -27.46
N ARG A 11 -10.72 5.37 -28.51
CA ARG A 11 -11.60 5.73 -29.65
C ARG A 11 -12.66 4.66 -29.79
N ARG A 12 -13.87 5.03 -30.24
CA ARG A 12 -14.95 4.06 -30.46
C ARG A 12 -14.47 2.95 -31.43
N GLY A 13 -14.50 1.70 -30.97
CA GLY A 13 -14.01 0.54 -31.74
C GLY A 13 -12.50 0.23 -31.62
N LEU A 14 -11.74 1.01 -30.86
CA LEU A 14 -10.31 0.81 -30.63
C LEU A 14 -10.00 0.82 -29.13
N PRO A 15 -9.63 -0.33 -28.53
CA PRO A 15 -9.21 -0.37 -27.14
C PRO A 15 -7.92 0.44 -26.96
N GLU A 16 -7.68 0.95 -25.75
CA GLU A 16 -6.43 1.59 -25.39
C GLU A 16 -5.26 0.63 -25.67
N ARG A 17 -4.25 1.09 -26.42
CA ARG A 17 -3.05 0.31 -26.74
C ARG A 17 -1.87 0.86 -25.96
N GLN A 18 -1.21 0.00 -25.19
CA GLN A 18 0.02 0.31 -24.47
C GLN A 18 1.15 -0.56 -25.03
N THR A 19 2.28 0.05 -25.40
CA THR A 19 3.48 -0.71 -25.78
C THR A 19 4.12 -1.33 -24.54
N HIS A 20 4.60 -2.56 -24.67
CA HIS A 20 5.31 -3.28 -23.60
C HIS A 20 6.70 -2.68 -23.30
N ASP A 21 7.32 -2.00 -24.26
CA ASP A 21 8.65 -1.38 -24.10
C ASP A 21 8.59 -0.11 -23.25
N TYR A 22 9.44 -0.05 -22.22
CA TYR A 22 9.58 1.11 -21.35
C TYR A 22 11.03 1.32 -20.90
N ARG A 23 11.38 2.58 -20.61
CA ARG A 23 12.63 2.95 -19.93
C ARG A 23 12.37 3.18 -18.45
N ARG A 24 13.21 2.61 -17.58
CA ARG A 24 13.16 2.81 -16.13
C ARG A 24 14.14 3.91 -15.73
N HIS A 25 13.63 4.93 -15.03
CA HIS A 25 14.39 6.11 -14.59
C HIS A 25 14.69 6.09 -13.08
N GLY A 26 14.75 4.89 -12.50
CA GLY A 26 14.87 4.67 -11.05
C GLY A 26 13.60 4.07 -10.42
N THR A 27 13.60 3.97 -9.09
CA THR A 27 12.51 3.43 -8.27
C THR A 27 12.22 4.32 -7.06
N THR A 28 10.98 4.21 -6.55
CA THR A 28 10.58 4.77 -5.27
C THR A 28 9.68 3.76 -4.57
N THR A 29 9.69 3.79 -3.24
CA THR A 29 8.85 2.96 -2.38
C THR A 29 7.77 3.83 -1.78
N LEU A 30 6.52 3.50 -2.08
CA LEU A 30 5.35 4.10 -1.45
C LEU A 30 5.03 3.34 -0.16
N PHE A 31 5.08 4.04 0.96
CA PHE A 31 4.43 3.62 2.20
C PHE A 31 3.07 4.31 2.28
N ALA A 32 2.04 3.57 2.67
CA ALA A 32 0.71 4.11 2.87
C ALA A 32 0.05 3.48 4.10
N ALA A 33 -0.79 4.26 4.77
CA ALA A 33 -1.64 3.83 5.87
C ALA A 33 -3.06 4.24 5.52
N LEU A 34 -3.93 3.23 5.35
CA LEU A 34 -5.34 3.40 5.06
C LEU A 34 -6.13 3.43 6.38
N GLU A 35 -6.85 4.51 6.63
CA GLU A 35 -7.80 4.60 7.73
C GLU A 35 -9.09 3.86 7.35
N VAL A 36 -9.35 2.72 7.98
CA VAL A 36 -10.46 1.82 7.63
C VAL A 36 -11.83 2.52 7.70
N ALA A 37 -12.03 3.37 8.70
CA ALA A 37 -13.32 4.01 8.97
C ALA A 37 -13.70 5.12 7.97
N THR A 38 -12.73 5.69 7.24
CA THR A 38 -12.96 6.84 6.34
C THR A 38 -12.50 6.56 4.91
N GLY A 39 -11.59 5.60 4.72
CA GLY A 39 -10.89 5.38 3.46
C GLY A 39 -9.74 6.34 3.20
N LYS A 40 -9.42 7.24 4.14
CA LYS A 40 -8.35 8.23 3.99
C LYS A 40 -6.99 7.54 4.01
N VAL A 41 -6.07 8.02 3.19
CA VAL A 41 -4.71 7.48 3.09
C VAL A 41 -3.70 8.53 3.51
N ILE A 42 -2.81 8.16 4.43
CA ILE A 42 -1.58 8.89 4.70
C ILE A 42 -0.46 8.19 3.95
N ASP A 43 0.37 8.92 3.24
CA ASP A 43 1.45 8.34 2.44
C ASP A 43 2.82 8.98 2.67
N ALA A 44 3.85 8.26 2.24
CA ALA A 44 5.17 8.79 2.00
C ALA A 44 5.90 7.97 0.94
N CYS A 45 6.54 8.65 -0.01
CA CYS A 45 7.47 8.03 -0.95
C CYS A 45 8.91 8.18 -0.46
N TYR A 46 9.63 7.07 -0.37
CA TYR A 46 11.06 7.04 -0.05
C TYR A 46 11.89 6.38 -1.15
N PRO A 47 13.22 6.57 -1.18
CA PRO A 47 14.10 5.90 -2.14
C PRO A 47 14.34 4.43 -1.82
N ARG A 48 14.16 4.02 -0.55
CA ARG A 48 14.44 2.67 -0.07
C ARG A 48 13.22 2.09 0.66
N HIS A 49 13.19 0.76 0.75
CA HIS A 49 12.20 0.00 1.52
C HIS A 49 12.95 -0.69 2.66
N THR A 50 13.20 0.02 3.78
CA THR A 50 13.87 -0.56 4.97
C THR A 50 13.13 -0.21 6.26
N ASN A 51 13.61 -0.74 7.39
CA ASN A 51 13.08 -0.41 8.71
C ASN A 51 13.18 1.08 9.06
N ALA A 52 14.21 1.78 8.57
CA ALA A 52 14.41 3.19 8.86
C ALA A 52 13.32 4.04 8.18
N GLU A 53 13.02 3.76 6.91
CA GLU A 53 11.93 4.41 6.19
C GLU A 53 10.57 4.04 6.78
N PHE A 54 10.36 2.77 7.15
CA PHE A 54 9.13 2.34 7.81
C PHE A 54 8.91 3.07 9.14
N LEU A 55 9.92 3.14 10.00
CA LEU A 55 9.82 3.83 11.28
C LEU A 55 9.59 5.34 11.10
N LYS A 56 10.22 5.96 10.10
CA LYS A 56 9.96 7.36 9.73
C LYS A 56 8.50 7.55 9.30
N PHE A 57 7.95 6.65 8.50
CA PHE A 57 6.55 6.66 8.12
C PHE A 57 5.62 6.46 9.31
N LEU A 58 5.91 5.49 10.18
CA LEU A 58 5.09 5.21 11.36
C LEU A 58 5.02 6.41 12.31
N ARG A 59 6.13 7.15 12.47
CA ARG A 59 6.16 8.43 13.20
C ARG A 59 5.27 9.50 12.56
N GLN A 60 5.21 9.56 11.23
CA GLN A 60 4.32 10.49 10.51
C GLN A 60 2.85 10.14 10.78
N VAL A 61 2.47 8.87 10.70
CA VAL A 61 1.12 8.39 11.04
C VAL A 61 0.79 8.71 12.50
N ALA A 62 1.72 8.43 13.42
CA ALA A 62 1.55 8.72 14.84
C ALA A 62 1.36 10.21 15.15
N LYS A 63 1.99 11.10 14.37
CA LYS A 63 1.84 12.55 14.47
C LYS A 63 0.50 13.05 13.91
N ALA A 64 -0.03 12.39 12.87
CA ALA A 64 -1.34 12.73 12.32
C ALA A 64 -2.48 12.43 13.32
N TYR A 65 -2.27 11.45 14.22
CA TYR A 65 -3.26 11.04 15.22
C TYR A 65 -2.68 11.04 16.65
N PRO A 66 -2.32 12.22 17.22
CA PRO A 66 -1.50 12.29 18.43
C PRO A 66 -2.21 11.82 19.71
N ARG A 67 -3.54 11.80 19.73
CA ARG A 67 -4.37 11.51 20.93
C ARG A 67 -5.27 10.29 20.76
N ARG A 68 -4.96 9.40 19.82
CA ARG A 68 -5.75 8.20 19.53
C ARG A 68 -4.92 6.94 19.77
N GLN A 69 -5.57 5.88 20.25
CA GLN A 69 -5.04 4.53 20.16
C GLN A 69 -4.96 4.13 18.68
N LEU A 70 -3.80 3.66 18.24
CA LEU A 70 -3.55 3.28 16.85
C LEU A 70 -3.32 1.78 16.78
N HIS A 71 -4.25 1.08 16.13
CA HIS A 71 -4.12 -0.33 15.79
C HIS A 71 -3.75 -0.41 14.31
N VAL A 72 -2.48 -0.67 14.03
CA VAL A 72 -1.94 -0.69 12.67
C VAL A 72 -1.80 -2.13 12.23
N ILE A 73 -2.58 -2.53 11.23
CA ILE A 73 -2.47 -3.84 10.60
C ILE A 73 -1.33 -3.79 9.59
N VAL A 74 -0.37 -4.71 9.71
CA VAL A 74 0.81 -4.81 8.84
C VAL A 74 0.97 -6.25 8.34
N ASP A 75 1.67 -6.41 7.21
CA ASP A 75 2.06 -7.73 6.74
C ASP A 75 3.25 -8.29 7.56
N ASN A 76 3.78 -9.45 7.17
CA ASN A 76 4.89 -10.09 7.87
C ASN A 76 6.28 -9.61 7.44
N TYR A 77 6.40 -8.46 6.78
CA TYR A 77 7.67 -7.96 6.32
C TYR A 77 8.66 -7.70 7.48
N SER A 78 9.90 -8.14 7.31
CA SER A 78 10.91 -8.18 8.37
C SER A 78 11.24 -6.80 8.96
N ALA A 79 11.11 -5.73 8.18
CA ALA A 79 11.36 -4.37 8.66
C ALA A 79 10.40 -3.95 9.79
N HIS A 80 9.19 -4.51 9.84
CA HIS A 80 8.22 -4.23 10.91
C HIS A 80 8.63 -4.85 12.25
N LYS A 81 9.49 -5.88 12.21
CA LYS A 81 9.97 -6.64 13.36
C LYS A 81 11.39 -6.24 13.78
N HIS A 82 11.93 -5.17 13.20
CA HIS A 82 13.28 -4.71 13.50
C HIS A 82 13.35 -4.14 14.92
N GLN A 83 14.48 -4.33 15.60
CA GLN A 83 14.66 -3.91 16.99
C GLN A 83 14.38 -2.42 17.21
N ASP A 84 14.82 -1.56 16.30
CA ASP A 84 14.56 -0.10 16.38
C ASP A 84 13.07 0.25 16.32
N VAL A 85 12.27 -0.54 15.61
CA VAL A 85 10.82 -0.37 15.55
C VAL A 85 10.21 -0.76 16.89
N HIS A 86 10.60 -1.93 17.43
CA HIS A 86 10.13 -2.39 18.74
C HIS A 86 10.49 -1.40 19.86
N GLN A 87 11.75 -0.96 19.96
CA GLN A 87 12.18 0.02 20.96
C GLN A 87 11.42 1.34 20.88
N TRP A 88 11.02 1.75 19.67
CA TRP A 88 10.20 2.94 19.50
C TRP A 88 8.74 2.69 19.92
N LEU A 89 8.17 1.53 19.62
CA LEU A 89 6.82 1.14 20.06
C LEU A 89 6.72 1.05 21.58
N ASP A 90 7.75 0.52 22.26
CA ASP A 90 7.79 0.45 23.73
C ASP A 90 7.68 1.84 24.38
N LYS A 91 8.25 2.86 23.72
CA LYS A 91 8.16 4.28 24.13
C LYS A 91 6.86 4.95 23.70
N ASN A 92 6.05 4.29 22.85
CA ASN A 92 4.82 4.81 22.28
C ASN A 92 3.67 3.80 22.47
N PRO A 93 3.27 3.50 23.72
CA PRO A 93 2.36 2.41 24.05
C PRO A 93 0.94 2.56 23.47
N ARG A 94 0.58 3.71 22.88
CA ARG A 94 -0.71 3.88 22.18
C ARG A 94 -0.73 3.25 20.77
N ILE A 95 0.40 2.72 20.30
CA ILE A 95 0.56 2.26 18.93
C ILE A 95 0.83 0.76 18.99
N HIS A 96 -0.08 -0.01 18.40
CA HIS A 96 -0.04 -1.46 18.37
C HIS A 96 0.05 -1.93 16.93
N LEU A 97 1.07 -2.73 16.62
CA LEU A 97 1.16 -3.44 15.35
C LEU A 97 0.46 -4.79 15.45
N HIS A 98 -0.44 -5.06 14.51
CA HIS A 98 -1.12 -6.35 14.35
C HIS A 98 -0.67 -6.97 13.04
N PHE A 99 -0.10 -8.17 13.11
CA PHE A 99 0.41 -8.86 11.93
C PHE A 99 -0.68 -9.72 11.32
N THR A 100 -0.86 -9.63 10.00
CA THR A 100 -1.74 -10.57 9.30
C THR A 100 -1.22 -12.01 9.45
N PRO A 101 -2.10 -13.03 9.47
CA PRO A 101 -1.66 -14.42 9.40
C PRO A 101 -0.75 -14.68 8.19
N THR A 102 0.10 -15.70 8.28
CA THR A 102 0.95 -16.12 7.16
C THR A 102 0.06 -16.45 5.95
N TYR A 103 0.51 -16.09 4.75
CA TYR A 103 -0.25 -16.25 3.49
C TYR A 103 -1.59 -15.51 3.41
N SER A 104 -1.84 -14.54 4.31
CA SER A 104 -3.08 -13.76 4.34
C SER A 104 -2.89 -12.28 3.99
N SER A 105 -2.04 -11.98 3.01
CA SER A 105 -1.82 -10.60 2.52
C SER A 105 -3.12 -9.93 2.03
N TRP A 106 -4.06 -10.74 1.53
CA TRP A 106 -5.42 -10.29 1.14
C TRP A 106 -6.21 -9.63 2.28
N MET A 107 -5.84 -9.84 3.55
CA MET A 107 -6.44 -9.17 4.70
C MET A 107 -5.95 -7.72 4.86
N ASN A 108 -4.82 -7.37 4.25
CA ASN A 108 -4.23 -6.05 4.35
C ASN A 108 -4.89 -5.09 3.34
N LEU A 109 -5.93 -4.37 3.76
CA LEU A 109 -6.73 -3.49 2.89
C LEU A 109 -5.91 -2.43 2.14
N VAL A 110 -4.76 -2.01 2.67
CA VAL A 110 -3.88 -1.06 1.96
C VAL A 110 -3.34 -1.66 0.65
N GLU A 111 -3.23 -2.98 0.52
CA GLU A 111 -2.84 -3.65 -0.73
C GLU A 111 -3.89 -3.46 -1.82
N VAL A 112 -5.17 -3.44 -1.46
CA VAL A 112 -6.27 -3.11 -2.39
C VAL A 112 -6.11 -1.67 -2.88
N PHE A 113 -5.80 -0.75 -1.97
CA PHE A 113 -5.50 0.63 -2.34
C PHE A 113 -4.28 0.72 -3.29
N PHE A 114 -3.20 -0.01 -3.03
CA PHE A 114 -2.04 -0.05 -3.92
C PHE A 114 -2.39 -0.58 -5.31
N ALA A 115 -3.26 -1.58 -5.41
CA ALA A 115 -3.76 -2.07 -6.69
C ALA A 115 -4.56 -1.00 -7.44
N ILE A 116 -5.41 -0.23 -6.74
CA ILE A 116 -6.16 0.90 -7.32
C ILE A 116 -5.22 1.99 -7.82
N ASN A 117 -4.30 2.48 -6.98
CA ASN A 117 -3.30 3.48 -7.35
C ASN A 117 -2.47 3.01 -8.54
N THR A 118 -2.06 1.74 -8.55
CA THR A 118 -1.32 1.16 -9.67
C THR A 118 -2.14 1.18 -10.95
N ARG A 119 -3.41 0.75 -10.90
CA ARG A 119 -4.28 0.68 -12.07
C ARG A 119 -4.66 2.06 -12.61
N GLN A 120 -4.88 3.05 -11.76
CA GLN A 120 -5.45 4.33 -12.15
C GLN A 120 -4.41 5.44 -12.33
N ALA A 121 -3.32 5.45 -11.55
CA ALA A 121 -2.29 6.48 -11.65
C ALA A 121 -1.01 5.98 -12.33
N ILE A 122 -0.55 4.78 -11.99
CA ILE A 122 0.77 4.30 -12.45
C ILE A 122 0.71 3.71 -13.85
N ARG A 123 -0.20 2.75 -14.08
CA ARG A 123 -0.33 2.04 -15.36
C ARG A 123 -0.71 2.97 -16.50
N PRO A 124 -1.59 3.96 -16.37
CA PRO A 124 -1.88 4.89 -17.47
C PRO A 124 -0.80 5.96 -17.64
N GLY A 125 0.13 6.13 -16.70
CA GLY A 125 1.13 7.19 -16.75
C GLY A 125 2.38 6.87 -17.60
N SER A 126 3.09 7.92 -18.01
CA SER A 126 4.46 7.83 -18.55
C SER A 126 5.33 8.83 -17.79
N PHE A 127 6.39 8.35 -17.15
CA PHE A 127 7.18 9.10 -16.16
C PHE A 127 8.65 9.09 -16.55
N ARG A 128 9.23 10.29 -16.73
CA ARG A 128 10.61 10.50 -17.16
C ARG A 128 11.60 10.58 -16.00
N SER A 129 11.11 10.59 -14.77
CA SER A 129 11.93 10.63 -13.56
C SER A 129 11.20 10.00 -12.36
N VAL A 130 11.95 9.71 -11.29
CA VAL A 130 11.35 9.35 -9.99
C VAL A 130 10.46 10.48 -9.45
N LYS A 131 10.86 11.74 -9.66
CA LYS A 131 10.09 12.90 -9.22
C LYS A 131 8.70 12.94 -9.88
N ASP A 132 8.61 12.60 -11.16
CA ASP A 132 7.33 12.61 -11.89
C ASP A 132 6.36 11.56 -11.36
N VAL A 133 6.84 10.33 -11.13
CA VAL A 133 5.99 9.26 -10.59
C VAL A 133 5.59 9.55 -9.14
N THR A 134 6.48 10.08 -8.30
CA THR A 134 6.13 10.50 -6.94
C THR A 134 5.09 11.62 -6.96
N ALA A 135 5.21 12.61 -7.86
CA ALA A 135 4.23 13.67 -7.98
C ALA A 135 2.87 13.16 -8.48
N ALA A 136 2.85 12.18 -9.38
CA ALA A 136 1.62 11.55 -9.85
C ALA A 136 0.94 10.73 -8.74
N ILE A 137 1.70 9.98 -7.96
CA ILE A 137 1.20 9.29 -6.77
C ILE A 137 0.57 10.31 -5.82
N ARG A 138 1.30 11.36 -5.42
CA ARG A 138 0.76 12.37 -4.49
C ARG A 138 -0.53 13.00 -4.99
N ARG A 139 -0.58 13.45 -6.25
CA ARG A 139 -1.81 13.99 -6.85
C ARG A 139 -2.97 13.00 -6.82
N PHE A 140 -2.72 11.73 -7.08
CA PHE A 140 -3.74 10.69 -7.00
C PHE A 140 -4.26 10.53 -5.56
N ILE A 141 -3.35 10.47 -4.57
CA ILE A 141 -3.71 10.31 -3.15
C ILE A 141 -4.44 11.54 -2.62
N ASP A 142 -4.04 12.75 -2.99
CA ASP A 142 -4.72 14.00 -2.63
C ASP A 142 -6.17 13.99 -3.17
N THR A 143 -6.32 13.70 -4.46
CA THR A 143 -7.65 13.61 -5.11
C THR A 143 -8.50 12.48 -4.52
N TRP A 144 -7.87 11.35 -4.15
CA TRP A 144 -8.54 10.24 -3.48
C TRP A 144 -9.05 10.68 -2.11
N ASN A 145 -8.22 11.33 -1.31
CA ASN A 145 -8.56 11.77 0.04
C ASN A 145 -9.69 12.82 0.06
N ASP A 146 -9.84 13.63 -0.99
CA ASP A 146 -10.96 14.57 -1.12
C ASP A 146 -12.32 13.86 -1.28
N ARG A 147 -12.32 12.59 -1.71
CA ARG A 147 -13.55 11.84 -2.07
C ARG A 147 -13.56 10.43 -1.49
N CYS A 148 -12.70 10.14 -0.51
CA CYS A 148 -12.48 8.79 -0.04
C CYS A 148 -13.74 8.24 0.63
N GLN A 149 -13.91 6.93 0.51
CA GLN A 149 -14.99 6.20 1.15
C GLN A 149 -14.40 4.99 1.88
N PRO A 150 -15.01 4.56 2.99
CA PRO A 150 -14.53 3.41 3.75
C PRO A 150 -14.43 2.16 2.88
N PHE A 151 -13.43 1.33 3.16
CA PHE A 151 -13.32 0.02 2.51
C PHE A 151 -14.20 -0.95 3.28
N ALA A 152 -15.32 -1.34 2.68
CA ALA A 152 -16.22 -2.31 3.27
C ALA A 152 -15.79 -3.73 2.90
N TRP A 153 -15.64 -4.58 3.92
CA TRP A 153 -15.54 -6.01 3.72
C TRP A 153 -16.89 -6.52 3.22
N THR A 154 -16.87 -7.29 2.13
CA THR A 154 -18.08 -7.96 1.63
C THR A 154 -18.37 -9.26 2.35
N LYS A 155 -17.34 -9.85 2.98
CA LYS A 155 -17.43 -11.07 3.78
C LYS A 155 -17.62 -10.73 5.25
N THR A 156 -18.36 -11.57 5.94
CA THR A 156 -18.53 -11.51 7.39
C THR A 156 -17.22 -11.83 8.12
N ALA A 157 -17.15 -11.48 9.40
CA ALA A 157 -15.97 -11.78 10.22
C ALA A 157 -15.69 -13.29 10.29
N ASP A 158 -16.73 -14.10 10.45
CA ASP A 158 -16.61 -15.57 10.54
C ASP A 158 -16.06 -16.15 9.23
N GLU A 159 -16.58 -15.72 8.07
CA GLU A 159 -16.06 -16.16 6.77
C GLU A 159 -14.59 -15.74 6.53
N ILE A 160 -14.17 -14.60 7.08
CA ILE A 160 -12.78 -14.15 7.02
C ILE A 160 -11.91 -15.05 7.90
N LEU A 161 -12.35 -15.36 9.12
CA LEU A 161 -11.64 -16.21 10.07
C LEU A 161 -11.50 -17.65 9.56
N ASP A 162 -12.58 -18.22 9.01
CA ASP A 162 -12.56 -19.56 8.41
C ASP A 162 -11.54 -19.66 7.26
N LYS A 163 -11.48 -18.63 6.41
CA LYS A 163 -10.52 -18.58 5.32
C LYS A 163 -9.09 -18.38 5.82
N ALA A 164 -8.89 -17.55 6.83
CA ALA A 164 -7.57 -17.27 7.41
C ALA A 164 -6.99 -18.48 8.15
N ASN A 165 -7.84 -19.28 8.79
CA ASN A 165 -7.46 -20.46 9.56
C ASN A 165 -7.52 -21.78 8.76
N ARG A 166 -7.66 -21.69 7.43
CA ARG A 166 -7.74 -22.89 6.59
C ARG A 166 -6.46 -23.72 6.75
N GLN A 167 -6.59 -24.92 7.30
CA GLN A 167 -5.46 -25.85 7.45
C GLN A 167 -4.85 -26.17 6.08
N ASN A 168 -3.51 -26.16 6.01
CA ASN A 168 -2.79 -26.60 4.82
C ASN A 168 -3.05 -28.11 4.63
N THR A 169 -3.89 -28.47 3.66
CA THR A 169 -4.12 -29.87 3.26
C THR A 169 -3.02 -30.42 2.33
N SER A 170 -1.89 -29.72 2.21
CA SER A 170 -0.77 -30.16 1.38
C SER A 170 0.08 -31.17 2.14
N VAL A 171 -0.32 -32.44 2.08
CA VAL A 171 0.60 -33.56 2.34
C VAL A 171 1.42 -33.75 1.07
N THR A 172 2.63 -33.21 1.06
CA THR A 172 3.64 -33.60 0.07
C THR A 172 4.82 -34.14 0.86
N ASP A 173 4.76 -35.44 1.11
CA ASP A 173 5.93 -36.19 1.60
C ASP A 173 6.96 -36.21 0.45
N HIS A 174 8.18 -35.75 0.76
CA HIS A 174 9.37 -35.92 -0.09
C HIS A 174 10.18 -37.10 0.41
#